data_AF-A0A930SQN5-F1
#
_entry.id   AF-A0A930SQN5-F1
#
_cell.length_a   1.000
_cell.length_b   1.000
_cell.length_c   1.000
_cell.angle_alpha   90.00
_cell.angle_beta   90.00
_cell.angle_gamma   90.00
#
_symmetry.space_group_name_H-M   'P 1'
#
loop_
_entity.id
_entity.type
_entity.pdbx_description
1 polymer ?
#
loop_
_entity_poly.entity_id
_entity_poly.type
_entity_poly.pdbx_seq_one_letter_code
_entity_poly.pdbx_strand_id
1 'polypeptide(L)'
;MRLFDHSSSISTDTPYPRANAVQRRQFSHRFNPYVQSALNVRSGAALTPADTILDSNSEISATFSNPCASTHQESTSPVPQSNPFQQSIEILGVAIDNFSWEEFLSRLRRGVVFTPNVDHLMTLRHDADFRSAYAQADYRVCDSQVLLYASRFLGTPLKAKISGSDLLAAFCEYHRENPEIRIFLLGGAEGVPQKAQANLNARIGREIVVAAHSPSYGFEKDEAECQRIVEMIRASSANVLVVGVGAPKQEKWIVKYRDQLPSIDIFMGLGATLDFEAGCKPRSPKLLSTLGLEWLHRLLSEPRRLWKRYLLRDMPFLWLLLKERFPKRRLSISGK
;
A
#
# COMPACT_ATOMS: atom_id res chain seq x y z
N MET A 1 30.92 45.43 22.28
CA MET A 1 30.12 46.28 23.20
C MET A 1 29.05 46.95 22.33
N ARG A 2 27.76 46.60 22.29
CA ARG A 2 26.79 45.85 23.12
C ARG A 2 25.88 45.06 22.14
N LEU A 3 25.63 43.76 22.29
CA LEU A 3 24.46 43.15 22.96
C LEU A 3 23.17 44.01 22.90
N PHE A 4 22.13 43.55 22.20
CA PHE A 4 20.88 43.12 22.84
C PHE A 4 20.01 42.28 21.88
N ASP A 5 19.46 41.25 22.51
CA ASP A 5 18.59 40.18 22.05
C ASP A 5 17.13 40.65 21.99
N HIS A 6 16.34 40.12 21.06
CA HIS A 6 14.89 39.91 21.26
C HIS A 6 14.31 38.98 20.19
N SER A 7 14.32 37.70 20.54
CA SER A 7 13.18 36.77 20.43
C SER A 7 11.88 37.37 19.86
N SER A 8 11.51 36.95 18.64
CA SER A 8 10.13 37.03 18.13
C SER A 8 9.64 35.62 17.83
N SER A 9 8.66 35.20 18.64
CA SER A 9 7.88 33.97 18.53
C SER A 9 7.37 33.71 17.11
N ILE A 10 7.74 32.55 16.55
CA ILE A 10 7.12 32.02 15.32
C ILE A 10 5.74 31.51 15.69
N SER A 11 4.72 32.29 15.34
CA SER A 11 3.33 31.86 15.29
C SER A 11 3.19 30.73 14.27
N THR A 12 2.89 29.52 14.75
CA THR A 12 2.49 28.37 13.94
C THR A 12 0.96 28.34 13.87
N ASP A 13 0.35 29.06 12.93
CA ASP A 13 -1.08 28.89 12.62
C ASP A 13 -1.36 29.10 11.12
N THR A 14 -1.33 27.97 10.40
CA THR A 14 -1.94 27.61 9.09
C THR A 14 -1.85 28.53 7.86
N PRO A 15 -1.60 27.91 6.68
CA PRO A 15 -2.51 28.14 5.57
C PRO A 15 -2.78 26.85 4.77
N TYR A 16 -3.54 25.93 5.36
CA TYR A 16 -4.35 25.04 4.53
C TYR A 16 -5.82 25.42 4.75
N PRO A 17 -6.47 26.10 3.79
CA PRO A 17 -7.88 26.39 3.91
C PRO A 17 -8.62 25.05 4.04
N ARG A 18 -9.39 24.87 5.13
CA ARG A 18 -10.24 23.69 5.27
C ARG A 18 -11.19 23.65 4.07
N ALA A 19 -11.08 22.62 3.24
CA ALA A 19 -11.96 22.44 2.10
C ALA A 19 -13.42 22.47 2.58
N ASN A 20 -14.22 23.37 2.02
CA ASN A 20 -15.61 23.56 2.44
C ASN A 20 -16.47 22.35 2.03
N ALA A 21 -17.68 22.23 2.59
CA ALA A 21 -18.55 21.07 2.34
C ALA A 21 -18.88 20.85 0.84
N VAL A 22 -18.89 21.91 0.03
CA VAL A 22 -19.11 21.85 -1.42
C VAL A 22 -17.90 21.28 -2.15
N GLN A 23 -16.69 21.74 -1.81
CA GLN A 23 -15.44 21.18 -2.31
C GLN A 23 -15.33 19.69 -1.92
N ARG A 24 -15.63 19.34 -0.67
CA ARG A 24 -15.65 17.93 -0.20
C ARG A 24 -16.60 17.06 -1.02
N ARG A 25 -17.80 17.55 -1.37
CA ARG A 25 -18.76 16.82 -2.23
C ARG A 25 -18.29 16.69 -3.68
N GLN A 26 -17.67 17.71 -4.27
CA GLN A 26 -17.08 17.59 -5.62
C GLN A 26 -15.95 16.55 -5.67
N PHE A 27 -15.19 16.42 -4.58
CA PHE A 27 -14.10 15.44 -4.48
C PHE A 27 -14.57 14.02 -4.18
N SER A 28 -15.62 13.84 -3.36
CA SER A 28 -16.17 12.51 -3.10
C SER A 28 -16.59 11.82 -4.40
N HIS A 29 -17.15 12.57 -5.36
CA HIS A 29 -17.48 12.07 -6.69
C HIS A 29 -16.29 11.48 -7.45
N ARG A 30 -15.02 11.76 -7.11
CA ARG A 30 -13.86 11.19 -7.80
C ARG A 30 -13.62 9.73 -7.46
N PHE A 31 -14.02 9.31 -6.25
CA PHE A 31 -13.90 7.95 -5.77
C PHE A 31 -14.99 7.04 -6.36
N ASN A 32 -14.66 5.76 -6.53
CA ASN A 32 -15.65 4.74 -6.87
C ASN A 32 -16.68 4.62 -5.72
N PRO A 33 -17.99 4.36 -5.98
CA PRO A 33 -19.00 4.15 -4.95
C PRO A 33 -18.57 3.24 -3.78
N TYR A 34 -17.76 2.21 -4.03
CA TYR A 34 -17.23 1.34 -2.96
C TYR A 34 -16.29 2.04 -1.97
N VAL A 35 -15.52 3.03 -2.45
CA VAL A 35 -14.65 3.85 -1.61
C VAL A 35 -15.50 4.90 -0.87
N GLN A 36 -16.49 5.47 -1.55
CA GLN A 36 -17.39 6.45 -0.93
C GLN A 36 -18.18 5.86 0.24
N SER A 37 -18.66 4.61 0.12
CA SER A 37 -19.38 3.95 1.22
C SER A 37 -18.50 3.82 2.46
N ALA A 38 -17.24 3.39 2.31
CA ALA A 38 -16.29 3.27 3.41
C ALA A 38 -15.99 4.62 4.09
N LEU A 39 -15.84 5.69 3.30
CA LEU A 39 -15.58 7.04 3.82
C LEU A 39 -16.79 7.64 4.54
N ASN A 40 -18.01 7.33 4.07
CA ASN A 40 -19.25 7.83 4.69
C ASN A 40 -19.52 7.18 6.05
N VAL A 41 -19.22 5.89 6.24
CA VAL A 41 -19.38 5.20 7.52
C VAL A 41 -18.52 5.85 8.61
N ARG A 42 -17.25 6.17 8.31
CA ARG A 42 -16.38 6.87 9.26
C ARG A 42 -16.86 8.29 9.59
N SER A 43 -17.44 8.99 8.62
CA SER A 43 -17.99 10.33 8.84
C SER A 43 -19.20 10.32 9.80
N GLY A 44 -19.89 9.18 9.94
CA GLY A 44 -20.99 8.98 10.89
C GLY A 44 -20.56 8.41 12.25
N ALA A 45 -19.35 7.84 12.36
CA ALA A 45 -18.79 7.35 13.60
C ALA A 45 -18.00 8.47 14.30
N ALA A 46 -18.64 9.16 15.23
CA ALA A 46 -17.93 10.06 16.15
C ALA A 46 -16.86 9.27 16.91
N LEU A 47 -15.61 9.76 16.91
CA LEU A 47 -14.53 9.23 17.74
C LEU A 47 -14.92 9.42 19.21
N THR A 48 -15.27 8.33 19.91
CA THR A 48 -15.35 8.33 21.37
C THR A 48 -13.93 8.31 21.95
N PRO A 49 -13.59 9.17 22.93
CA PRO A 49 -12.30 9.12 23.60
C PRO A 49 -12.30 7.95 24.59
N ALA A 50 -11.97 6.76 24.12
CA ALA A 50 -11.88 5.57 24.95
C ALA A 50 -10.81 4.61 24.39
N ASP A 51 -9.60 5.10 24.17
CA ASP A 51 -8.39 4.28 23.98
C ASP A 51 -7.21 4.90 24.76
N THR A 52 -7.50 5.43 25.95
CA THR A 52 -6.47 5.88 26.90
C THR A 52 -6.10 4.71 27.81
N ILE A 53 -4.92 4.15 27.55
CA ILE A 53 -3.94 3.62 28.51
C ILE A 53 -4.55 3.09 29.82
N LEU A 54 -4.73 1.76 29.89
CA LEU A 54 -4.78 1.02 31.15
C LEU A 54 -3.39 0.44 31.41
N ASP A 55 -2.53 1.22 32.06
CA ASP A 55 -1.39 0.71 32.82
C ASP A 55 -1.62 1.11 34.28
N SER A 56 -2.18 0.17 35.06
CA SER A 56 -2.16 0.21 36.51
C SER A 56 -2.34 -1.20 37.04
N ASN A 57 -1.25 -1.74 37.61
CA ASN A 57 -1.16 -2.77 38.66
C ASN A 57 0.29 -3.25 38.63
N SER A 58 1.06 -3.40 39.69
CA SER A 58 0.99 -3.06 41.10
C SER A 58 2.29 -3.66 41.65
N GLU A 59 3.02 -2.91 42.45
CA GLU A 59 4.23 -3.35 43.15
C GLU A 59 3.96 -4.62 43.96
N ILE A 60 4.78 -5.66 43.78
CA ILE A 60 5.14 -6.59 44.86
C ILE A 60 6.63 -6.90 44.74
N SER A 61 7.40 -6.34 45.67
CA SER A 61 8.76 -6.78 46.00
C SER A 61 8.70 -8.13 46.72
N ALA A 62 9.48 -9.11 46.25
CA ALA A 62 10.00 -10.18 47.08
C ALA A 62 11.32 -10.68 46.48
N THR A 63 12.41 -10.31 47.14
CA THR A 63 13.75 -10.90 47.11
C THR A 63 13.73 -12.41 47.13
N PHE A 64 14.44 -13.08 46.22
CA PHE A 64 15.19 -14.31 46.52
C PHE A 64 16.34 -14.52 45.53
N SER A 65 17.41 -15.09 46.08
CA SER A 65 18.78 -15.18 45.61
C SER A 65 19.01 -16.12 44.41
N ASN A 66 20.06 -15.80 43.64
CA ASN A 66 20.72 -16.62 42.60
C ASN A 66 21.17 -18.02 43.13
N PRO A 67 21.42 -19.05 42.28
CA PRO A 67 22.51 -18.98 41.30
C PRO A 67 22.38 -19.76 39.96
N CYS A 68 23.03 -19.20 38.93
CA CYS A 68 23.87 -19.84 37.91
C CYS A 68 23.46 -21.23 37.35
N ALA A 69 22.96 -21.24 36.10
CA ALA A 69 23.20 -22.34 35.16
C ALA A 69 23.09 -21.83 33.71
N SER A 70 24.22 -21.83 33.02
CA SER A 70 24.35 -21.56 31.58
C SER A 70 23.76 -22.72 30.77
N THR A 71 22.74 -22.44 29.95
CA THR A 71 22.35 -23.35 28.87
C THR A 71 21.83 -22.54 27.69
N HIS A 72 22.41 -22.80 26.52
CA HIS A 72 22.06 -22.23 25.24
C HIS A 72 20.55 -22.37 24.95
N GLN A 73 19.88 -21.27 24.67
CA GLN A 73 18.57 -21.27 24.02
C GLN A 73 18.69 -20.55 22.68
N GLU A 74 18.59 -21.33 21.61
CA GLU A 74 18.35 -20.86 20.25
C GLU A 74 17.11 -19.95 20.25
N SER A 75 17.31 -18.68 19.91
CA SER A 75 16.20 -17.76 19.66
C SER A 75 15.55 -18.14 18.33
N THR A 76 14.61 -19.08 18.36
CA THR A 76 13.68 -19.26 17.26
C THR A 76 12.76 -18.05 17.23
N SER A 77 13.07 -17.10 16.33
CA SER A 77 12.18 -15.99 15.99
C SER A 77 10.78 -16.54 15.69
N PRO A 78 9.69 -15.96 16.25
CA PRO A 78 8.36 -16.45 15.96
C PRO A 78 8.05 -16.26 14.48
N VAL A 79 7.74 -17.35 13.79
CA VAL A 79 7.06 -17.32 12.49
C VAL A 79 5.77 -16.50 12.70
N PRO A 80 5.48 -15.47 11.89
CA PRO A 80 4.24 -14.72 12.02
C PRO A 80 3.06 -15.67 11.86
N GLN A 81 2.32 -15.88 12.94
CA GLN A 81 1.12 -16.72 12.92
C GLN A 81 0.08 -16.03 12.03
N SER A 82 -0.32 -16.72 10.96
CA SER A 82 -1.38 -16.26 10.07
C SER A 82 -2.65 -15.99 10.86
N ASN A 83 -3.14 -14.75 10.82
CA ASN A 83 -4.31 -14.30 11.57
C ASN A 83 -5.57 -15.09 11.12
N PRO A 84 -6.28 -15.79 12.02
CA PRO A 84 -7.40 -16.69 11.68
C PRO A 84 -8.63 -16.00 11.04
N PHE A 85 -8.62 -14.66 10.90
CA PHE A 85 -9.68 -13.87 10.27
C PHE A 85 -9.31 -13.28 8.90
N GLN A 86 -8.18 -13.64 8.32
CA GLN A 86 -7.78 -13.21 6.97
C GLN A 86 -8.29 -14.22 5.94
N GLN A 87 -9.51 -13.98 5.42
CA GLN A 87 -10.00 -14.74 4.28
C GLN A 87 -9.21 -14.31 3.04
N SER A 88 -8.19 -15.08 2.67
CA SER A 88 -7.51 -14.95 1.38
C SER A 88 -8.10 -15.91 0.36
N ILE A 89 -8.19 -15.49 -0.89
CA ILE A 89 -8.44 -16.39 -2.02
C ILE A 89 -7.13 -16.66 -2.75
N GLU A 90 -7.01 -17.83 -3.34
CA GLU A 90 -5.87 -18.15 -4.20
C GLU A 90 -6.27 -17.95 -5.67
N ILE A 91 -5.44 -17.23 -6.43
CA ILE A 91 -5.53 -17.16 -7.89
C ILE A 91 -4.15 -17.47 -8.44
N LEU A 92 -4.02 -18.56 -9.20
CA LEU A 92 -2.77 -19.01 -9.82
C LEU A 92 -1.59 -19.17 -8.82
N GLY A 93 -1.86 -19.66 -7.62
CA GLY A 93 -0.83 -19.86 -6.59
C GLY A 93 -0.49 -18.61 -5.78
N VAL A 94 -1.22 -17.50 -5.98
CA VAL A 94 -1.01 -16.24 -5.26
C VAL A 94 -2.21 -15.97 -4.38
N ALA A 95 -1.98 -15.88 -3.07
CA ALA A 95 -3.00 -15.46 -2.11
C ALA A 95 -3.30 -13.96 -2.26
N ILE A 96 -4.58 -13.62 -2.40
CA ILE A 96 -5.11 -12.27 -2.48
C ILE A 96 -6.13 -12.11 -1.36
N ASP A 97 -5.98 -11.08 -0.54
CA ASP A 97 -6.83 -10.87 0.62
C ASP A 97 -8.21 -10.36 0.21
N ASN A 98 -9.25 -10.96 0.78
CA ASN A 98 -10.64 -10.69 0.44
C ASN A 98 -11.25 -9.62 1.34
N PHE A 99 -10.83 -8.36 1.15
CA PHE A 99 -11.32 -7.22 1.91
C PHE A 99 -12.31 -6.34 1.13
N SER A 100 -13.28 -5.78 1.85
CA SER A 100 -13.91 -4.53 1.44
C SER A 100 -12.96 -3.34 1.69
N TRP A 101 -13.25 -2.18 1.09
CA TRP A 101 -12.48 -0.96 1.36
C TRP A 101 -12.49 -0.55 2.84
N GLU A 102 -13.63 -0.70 3.50
CA GLU A 102 -13.80 -0.37 4.91
C GLU A 102 -13.01 -1.31 5.81
N GLU A 103 -13.11 -2.62 5.57
CA GLU A 103 -12.35 -3.64 6.30
C GLU A 103 -10.85 -3.40 6.13
N PHE A 104 -10.41 -3.08 4.91
CA PHE A 104 -9.00 -2.84 4.64
C PHE A 104 -8.46 -1.59 5.32
N LEU A 105 -9.12 -0.44 5.14
CA LEU A 105 -8.66 0.84 5.71
C LEU A 105 -8.73 0.87 7.25
N SER A 106 -9.72 0.20 7.84
CA SER A 106 -9.82 0.09 9.30
C SER A 106 -8.71 -0.78 9.89
N ARG A 107 -8.32 -1.86 9.21
CA ARG A 107 -7.28 -2.80 9.67
C ARG A 107 -5.87 -2.36 9.37
N LEU A 108 -5.66 -1.55 8.34
CA LEU A 108 -4.32 -1.10 7.95
C LEU A 108 -3.77 -0.11 8.98
N ARG A 109 -3.04 -0.67 9.96
CA ARG A 109 -2.34 0.07 11.02
C ARG A 109 -0.83 -0.03 10.88
N ARG A 110 -0.35 -1.18 10.43
CA ARG A 110 1.06 -1.47 10.17
C ARG A 110 1.19 -2.55 9.10
N GLY A 111 2.34 -2.68 8.48
CA GLY A 111 2.68 -3.76 7.56
C GLY A 111 2.93 -3.30 6.11
N VAL A 112 3.23 -4.28 5.26
CA VAL A 112 3.55 -4.11 3.86
C VAL A 112 2.34 -4.43 2.98
N VAL A 113 1.94 -3.46 2.16
CA VAL A 113 0.81 -3.54 1.25
C VAL A 113 1.28 -3.60 -0.20
N PHE A 114 0.93 -4.67 -0.90
CA PHE A 114 1.07 -4.79 -2.34
C PHE A 114 -0.28 -4.96 -3.02
N THR A 115 -0.36 -4.48 -4.26
CA THR A 115 -1.59 -4.47 -5.06
C THR A 115 -1.42 -5.37 -6.29
N PRO A 116 -1.49 -6.72 -6.16
CA PRO A 116 -1.34 -7.62 -7.30
C PRO A 116 -2.40 -7.36 -8.39
N ASN A 117 -1.93 -7.29 -9.64
CA ASN A 117 -2.72 -7.41 -10.86
C ASN A 117 -2.22 -8.61 -11.69
N VAL A 118 -2.82 -8.85 -12.87
CA VAL A 118 -2.46 -9.97 -13.75
C VAL A 118 -0.95 -10.03 -14.03
N ASP A 119 -0.33 -8.88 -14.28
CA ASP A 119 1.09 -8.79 -14.57
C ASP A 119 1.97 -9.27 -13.40
N HIS A 120 1.53 -8.97 -12.17
CA HIS A 120 2.22 -9.42 -10.96
C HIS A 120 2.10 -10.95 -10.84
N LEU A 121 0.89 -11.50 -11.02
CA LEU A 121 0.67 -12.95 -10.98
C LEU A 121 1.54 -13.68 -12.01
N MET A 122 1.65 -13.14 -13.22
CA MET A 122 2.50 -13.72 -14.26
C MET A 122 3.99 -13.60 -13.92
N THR A 123 4.43 -12.45 -13.40
CA THR A 123 5.83 -12.22 -13.02
C THR A 123 6.26 -13.11 -11.84
N LEU A 124 5.39 -13.30 -10.84
CA LEU A 124 5.63 -14.13 -9.66
C LEU A 124 5.95 -15.60 -9.99
N ARG A 125 5.52 -16.08 -11.16
CA ARG A 125 5.82 -17.45 -11.62
C ARG A 125 7.26 -17.62 -12.07
N HIS A 126 7.93 -16.54 -12.45
CA HIS A 126 9.25 -16.58 -13.10
C HIS A 126 10.34 -15.82 -12.34
N ASP A 127 9.97 -14.96 -11.39
CA ASP A 127 10.90 -14.16 -10.57
C ASP A 127 10.88 -14.62 -9.11
N ALA A 128 11.95 -15.31 -8.69
CA ALA A 128 12.06 -15.88 -7.34
C ALA A 128 12.17 -14.80 -6.25
N ASP A 129 12.92 -13.72 -6.50
CA ASP A 129 13.06 -12.62 -5.55
C ASP A 129 11.74 -11.88 -5.37
N PHE A 130 10.99 -11.70 -6.47
CA PHE A 130 9.67 -11.07 -6.41
C PHE A 130 8.67 -11.92 -5.61
N ARG A 131 8.75 -13.25 -5.76
CA ARG A 131 7.97 -14.19 -4.95
C ARG A 131 8.36 -14.14 -3.47
N SER A 132 9.65 -14.07 -3.17
CA SER A 132 10.14 -13.89 -1.81
C SER A 132 9.66 -12.57 -1.20
N ALA A 133 9.66 -11.48 -1.97
CA ALA A 133 9.12 -10.21 -1.51
C ALA A 133 7.61 -10.30 -1.22
N TYR A 134 6.83 -10.95 -2.11
CA TYR A 134 5.40 -11.16 -1.92
C TYR A 134 5.03 -12.06 -0.73
N ALA A 135 5.88 -13.02 -0.40
CA ALA A 135 5.70 -13.88 0.77
C ALA A 135 5.82 -13.10 2.10
N GLN A 136 6.48 -11.95 2.07
CA GLN A 136 6.71 -11.08 3.22
C GLN A 136 5.74 -9.89 3.27
N ALA A 137 4.71 -9.89 2.42
CA ALA A 137 3.66 -8.86 2.43
C ALA A 137 2.56 -9.25 3.43
N ASP A 138 2.15 -8.29 4.27
CA ASP A 138 1.04 -8.47 5.22
C ASP A 138 -0.33 -8.34 4.52
N TYR A 139 -0.39 -7.50 3.48
CA TYR A 139 -1.61 -7.27 2.70
C TYR A 139 -1.34 -7.36 1.20
N ARG A 140 -2.13 -8.17 0.51
CA ARG A 140 -2.15 -8.38 -0.94
C ARG A 140 -3.56 -8.08 -1.45
N VAL A 141 -3.83 -6.81 -1.75
CA VAL A 141 -5.18 -6.36 -2.11
C VAL A 141 -5.39 -6.30 -3.63
N CYS A 142 -6.58 -6.67 -4.09
CA CYS A 142 -6.86 -6.82 -5.52
C CYS A 142 -6.80 -5.48 -6.29
N ASP A 143 -5.84 -5.32 -7.20
CA ASP A 143 -5.65 -4.07 -7.94
C ASP A 143 -6.59 -3.91 -9.15
N SER A 144 -7.01 -5.01 -9.77
CA SER A 144 -7.61 -4.97 -11.10
C SER A 144 -8.97 -5.66 -11.21
N GLN A 145 -9.83 -5.09 -12.06
CA GLN A 145 -11.15 -5.65 -12.36
C GLN A 145 -11.07 -7.05 -12.98
N VAL A 146 -9.99 -7.34 -13.72
CA VAL A 146 -9.73 -8.66 -14.32
C VAL A 146 -9.61 -9.72 -13.23
N LEU A 147 -8.92 -9.43 -12.12
CA LEU A 147 -8.82 -10.37 -11.00
C LEU A 147 -10.16 -10.51 -10.26
N LEU A 148 -10.97 -9.44 -10.16
CA LEU A 148 -12.33 -9.54 -9.64
C LEU A 148 -13.18 -10.51 -10.48
N TYR A 149 -13.12 -10.43 -11.82
CA TYR A 149 -13.82 -11.37 -12.69
C TYR A 149 -13.24 -12.78 -12.62
N ALA A 150 -11.92 -12.92 -12.55
CA ALA A 150 -11.26 -14.21 -12.39
C ALA A 150 -11.70 -14.91 -11.10
N SER A 151 -11.76 -14.19 -9.99
CA SER A 151 -12.23 -14.73 -8.70
C SER A 151 -13.67 -15.24 -8.76
N ARG A 152 -14.56 -14.52 -9.47
CA ARG A 152 -15.95 -14.95 -9.70
C ARG A 152 -16.01 -16.20 -10.57
N PHE A 153 -15.18 -16.26 -11.62
CA PHE A 153 -15.10 -17.41 -12.50
C PHE A 153 -14.61 -18.68 -11.78
N LEU A 154 -13.66 -18.52 -10.85
CA LEU A 154 -13.14 -19.58 -9.98
C LEU A 154 -14.12 -20.02 -8.88
N GLY A 155 -15.21 -19.26 -8.65
CA GLY A 155 -16.21 -19.56 -7.62
C GLY A 155 -15.88 -19.01 -6.23
N THR A 156 -14.82 -18.20 -6.10
CA THR A 156 -14.35 -17.58 -4.86
C THR A 156 -14.29 -16.06 -5.01
N PRO A 157 -15.45 -15.35 -5.09
CA PRO A 157 -15.48 -13.95 -5.46
C PRO A 157 -14.79 -13.03 -4.45
N LEU A 158 -13.92 -12.15 -4.95
CA LEU A 158 -13.38 -11.02 -4.19
C LEU A 158 -14.47 -9.98 -3.91
N LYS A 159 -14.41 -9.35 -2.74
CA LYS A 159 -15.34 -8.32 -2.27
C LYS A 159 -15.18 -7.01 -3.03
N ALA A 160 -13.95 -6.58 -3.28
CA ALA A 160 -13.67 -5.28 -3.89
C ALA A 160 -12.39 -5.28 -4.74
N LYS A 161 -12.36 -4.33 -5.68
CA LYS A 161 -11.13 -3.84 -6.32
C LYS A 161 -10.57 -2.70 -5.47
N ILE A 162 -9.38 -2.88 -4.92
CA ILE A 162 -8.60 -1.91 -4.15
C ILE A 162 -7.36 -1.58 -4.98
N SER A 163 -7.52 -0.72 -6.00
CA SER A 163 -6.43 -0.36 -6.89
C SER A 163 -5.43 0.58 -6.22
N GLY A 164 -4.15 0.44 -6.57
CA GLY A 164 -3.11 1.32 -6.03
C GLY A 164 -3.38 2.80 -6.36
N SER A 165 -3.94 3.05 -7.55
CA SER A 165 -4.32 4.39 -8.04
C SER A 165 -5.41 5.06 -7.20
N ASP A 166 -6.28 4.29 -6.53
CA ASP A 166 -7.30 4.81 -5.64
C ASP A 166 -6.88 4.75 -4.17
N LEU A 167 -5.98 3.82 -3.82
CA LEU A 167 -5.61 3.53 -2.44
C LEU A 167 -4.96 4.73 -1.74
N LEU A 168 -3.96 5.38 -2.34
CA LEU A 168 -3.31 6.53 -1.69
C LEU A 168 -4.32 7.64 -1.38
N ALA A 169 -5.18 7.95 -2.35
CA ALA A 169 -6.18 8.99 -2.20
C ALA A 169 -7.23 8.63 -1.12
N ALA A 170 -7.71 7.38 -1.13
CA ALA A 170 -8.67 6.89 -0.15
C ALA A 170 -8.06 6.81 1.26
N PHE A 171 -6.81 6.40 1.39
CA PHE A 171 -6.06 6.34 2.65
C PHE A 171 -5.89 7.74 3.25
N CYS A 172 -5.46 8.71 2.44
CA CYS A 172 -5.34 10.10 2.89
C CYS A 172 -6.70 10.68 3.33
N GLU A 173 -7.77 10.38 2.61
CA GLU A 173 -9.12 10.84 2.95
C GLU A 173 -9.62 10.18 4.24
N TYR A 174 -9.42 8.87 4.39
CA TYR A 174 -9.75 8.13 5.60
C TYR A 174 -9.01 8.76 6.79
N HIS A 175 -7.71 8.99 6.70
CA HIS A 175 -6.88 9.59 7.75
C HIS A 175 -6.82 11.11 7.74
N ARG A 176 -7.78 11.81 7.11
CA ARG A 176 -7.75 13.28 6.98
C ARG A 176 -7.55 13.98 8.32
N GLU A 177 -8.28 13.57 9.34
CA GLU A 177 -8.27 14.23 10.67
C GLU A 177 -7.29 13.57 11.67
N ASN A 178 -6.53 12.55 11.27
CA ASN A 178 -5.55 11.91 12.17
C ASN A 178 -4.17 12.58 12.01
N PRO A 179 -3.70 13.38 12.98
CA PRO A 179 -2.43 14.11 12.88
C PRO A 179 -1.18 13.21 12.93
N GLU A 180 -1.30 11.98 13.42
CA GLU A 180 -0.19 11.04 13.54
C GLU A 180 0.23 10.47 12.18
N ILE A 181 -0.68 10.46 11.20
CA ILE A 181 -0.35 9.95 9.86
C ILE A 181 0.47 10.99 9.09
N ARG A 182 1.71 10.61 8.80
CA ARG A 182 2.75 11.40 8.12
C ARG A 182 3.36 10.55 7.00
N ILE A 183 3.14 10.97 5.76
CA ILE A 183 3.44 10.18 4.56
C ILE A 183 4.72 10.69 3.89
N PHE A 184 5.59 9.75 3.51
CA PHE A 184 6.70 9.96 2.59
C PHE A 184 6.35 9.39 1.21
N LEU A 185 6.55 10.16 0.14
CA LEU A 185 6.39 9.70 -1.24
C LEU A 185 7.75 9.45 -1.90
N LEU A 186 8.03 8.21 -2.30
CA LEU A 186 9.23 7.84 -3.04
C LEU A 186 8.87 7.37 -4.45
N GLY A 187 9.37 8.04 -5.49
CA GLY A 187 9.20 7.60 -6.88
C GLY A 187 8.74 8.70 -7.82
N GLY A 188 8.20 8.30 -8.97
CA GLY A 188 7.88 9.24 -10.06
C GLY A 188 9.12 9.90 -10.67
N ALA A 189 8.93 10.63 -11.76
CA ALA A 189 9.97 11.46 -12.35
C ALA A 189 10.24 12.71 -11.49
N GLU A 190 11.32 13.43 -11.80
CA GLU A 190 11.68 14.64 -11.09
C GLU A 190 10.49 15.63 -11.02
N GLY A 191 10.23 16.17 -9.83
CA GLY A 191 9.11 17.08 -9.56
C GLY A 191 7.72 16.43 -9.44
N VAL A 192 7.52 15.20 -9.93
CA VAL A 192 6.24 14.47 -9.83
C VAL A 192 5.83 14.21 -8.37
N PRO A 193 6.68 13.64 -7.48
CA PRO A 193 6.26 13.34 -6.12
C PRO A 193 6.03 14.61 -5.29
N GLN A 194 6.75 15.71 -5.55
CA GLN A 194 6.51 17.01 -4.90
C GLN A 194 5.18 17.63 -5.35
N LYS A 195 4.83 17.51 -6.63
CA LYS A 195 3.52 17.93 -7.13
C LYS A 195 2.39 17.08 -6.53
N ALA A 196 2.60 15.77 -6.39
CA ALA A 196 1.66 14.89 -5.70
C ALA A 196 1.50 15.28 -4.22
N GLN A 197 2.60 15.58 -3.52
CA GLN A 197 2.58 16.10 -2.14
C GLN A 197 1.73 17.37 -2.03
N ALA A 198 2.00 18.38 -2.88
CA ALA A 198 1.25 19.64 -2.86
C ALA A 198 -0.25 19.42 -3.11
N ASN A 199 -0.61 18.62 -4.12
CA ASN A 199 -2.00 18.31 -4.46
C ASN A 199 -2.72 17.56 -3.33
N LEU A 200 -2.04 16.60 -2.69
CA LEU A 200 -2.59 15.82 -1.59
C LEU A 200 -2.82 16.69 -0.36
N ASN A 201 -1.82 17.49 0.04
CA ASN A 201 -1.94 18.35 1.22
C ASN A 201 -3.01 19.43 1.02
N ALA A 202 -3.06 20.06 -0.16
CA ALA A 202 -4.13 21.01 -0.50
C ALA A 202 -5.52 20.37 -0.47
N ARG A 203 -5.64 19.13 -0.96
CA ARG A 203 -6.92 18.39 -0.95
C ARG A 203 -7.36 18.00 0.46
N ILE A 204 -6.43 17.55 1.29
CA ILE A 204 -6.74 17.08 2.64
C ILE A 204 -6.95 18.26 3.61
N GLY A 205 -6.29 19.40 3.36
CA GLY A 205 -6.39 20.58 4.22
C GLY A 205 -5.42 20.55 5.41
N ARG A 206 -4.37 19.72 5.33
CA ARG A 206 -3.23 19.70 6.26
C ARG A 206 -1.99 19.11 5.58
N GLU A 207 -0.85 19.26 6.23
CA GLU A 207 0.40 18.60 5.86
C GLU A 207 0.36 17.11 6.26
N ILE A 208 -0.32 16.28 5.47
CA ILE A 208 -0.35 14.82 5.65
C ILE A 208 0.85 14.14 4.96
N VAL A 209 1.27 14.66 3.81
CA VAL A 209 2.50 14.27 3.13
C VAL A 209 3.61 15.23 3.55
N VAL A 210 4.57 14.71 4.32
CA VAL A 210 5.62 15.49 4.98
C VAL A 210 6.90 15.57 4.16
N ALA A 211 7.11 14.61 3.25
CA ALA A 211 8.27 14.60 2.38
C ALA A 211 8.01 13.82 1.10
N ALA A 212 8.77 14.15 0.06
CA ALA A 212 8.66 13.56 -1.26
C ALA A 212 10.02 13.54 -1.97
N HIS A 213 10.36 12.43 -2.60
CA HIS A 213 11.63 12.25 -3.31
C HIS A 213 11.45 11.47 -4.62
N SER A 214 12.12 11.93 -5.67
CA SER A 214 12.22 11.24 -6.96
C SER A 214 13.63 10.65 -7.06
N PRO A 215 13.76 9.31 -7.08
CA PRO A 215 15.07 8.66 -7.20
C PRO A 215 15.54 8.62 -8.66
N SER A 216 16.84 8.38 -8.87
CA SER A 216 17.40 8.20 -10.20
C SER A 216 16.85 6.95 -10.91
N TYR A 217 16.96 6.91 -12.23
CA TYR A 217 16.59 5.72 -12.98
C TYR A 217 17.53 4.56 -12.66
N GLY A 218 16.99 3.48 -12.08
CA GLY A 218 17.80 2.32 -11.71
C GLY A 218 18.44 2.42 -10.33
N PHE A 219 18.04 3.41 -9.50
CA PHE A 219 18.53 3.60 -8.13
C PHE A 219 18.54 2.33 -7.29
N GLU A 220 17.63 1.38 -7.56
CA GLU A 220 17.57 0.11 -6.83
C GLU A 220 18.85 -0.75 -6.95
N LYS A 221 19.71 -0.42 -7.92
CA LYS A 221 21.01 -1.05 -8.17
C LYS A 221 22.19 -0.27 -7.59
N ASP A 222 21.96 0.98 -7.20
CA ASP A 222 22.95 1.83 -6.55
C ASP A 222 22.71 1.79 -5.03
N GLU A 223 23.55 1.02 -4.33
CA GLU A 223 23.45 0.87 -2.88
C GLU A 223 23.66 2.22 -2.17
N ALA A 224 24.57 3.07 -2.65
CA ALA A 224 24.83 4.37 -2.03
C ALA A 224 23.63 5.31 -2.17
N GLU A 225 22.96 5.31 -3.33
CA GLU A 225 21.69 6.04 -3.49
C GLU A 225 20.58 5.46 -2.60
N CYS A 226 20.45 4.14 -2.53
CA CYS A 226 19.47 3.51 -1.64
C CYS A 226 19.68 3.90 -0.18
N GLN A 227 20.92 3.92 0.31
CA GLN A 227 21.24 4.32 1.67
C GLN A 227 20.92 5.80 1.92
N ARG A 228 21.23 6.70 0.97
CA ARG A 228 20.82 8.12 1.06
C ARG A 228 19.30 8.28 1.15
N ILE A 229 18.54 7.46 0.41
CA ILE A 229 17.08 7.46 0.47
C ILE A 229 16.60 6.96 1.85
N VAL A 230 17.19 5.90 2.39
CA VAL A 230 16.87 5.39 3.74
C VAL A 230 17.10 6.46 4.80
N GLU A 231 18.23 7.17 4.75
CA GLU A 231 18.54 8.28 5.65
C GLU A 231 17.53 9.42 5.52
N MET A 232 17.16 9.79 4.28
CA MET A 232 16.15 10.82 4.04
C MET A 232 14.78 10.45 4.64
N ILE A 233 14.37 9.18 4.52
CA ILE A 233 13.12 8.70 5.10
C ILE A 233 13.19 8.74 6.63
N ARG A 234 14.30 8.29 7.24
CA ARG A 234 14.51 8.36 8.70
C ARG A 234 14.43 9.80 9.23
N ALA A 235 14.98 10.76 8.50
CA ALA A 235 14.96 12.17 8.88
C ALA A 235 13.59 12.86 8.68
N SER A 236 12.66 12.25 7.94
CA SER A 236 11.43 12.91 7.47
C SER A 236 10.29 12.96 8.47
N SER A 237 10.39 12.29 9.63
CA SER A 237 9.28 12.06 10.59
C SER A 237 8.07 11.32 10.02
N ALA A 238 8.18 10.69 8.85
CA ALA A 238 7.12 9.88 8.28
C ALA A 238 6.96 8.56 9.04
N ASN A 239 5.72 8.08 9.11
CA ASN A 239 5.35 6.73 9.56
C ASN A 239 4.64 5.90 8.48
N VAL A 240 4.40 6.49 7.30
CA VAL A 240 3.87 5.79 6.13
C VAL A 240 4.79 6.05 4.95
N LEU A 241 5.27 5.00 4.30
CA LEU A 241 6.08 5.09 3.08
C LEU A 241 5.30 4.58 1.87
N VAL A 242 5.14 5.44 0.87
CA VAL A 242 4.55 5.07 -0.43
C VAL A 242 5.65 5.03 -1.47
N VAL A 243 5.87 3.86 -2.08
CA VAL A 243 6.86 3.65 -3.12
C VAL A 243 6.18 3.45 -4.48
N GLY A 244 6.43 4.37 -5.41
CA GLY A 244 5.82 4.46 -6.73
C GLY A 244 6.84 4.38 -7.87
N VAL A 245 7.67 3.35 -7.90
CA VAL A 245 8.69 3.12 -8.95
C VAL A 245 8.36 1.94 -9.88
N GLY A 246 7.24 1.26 -9.62
CA GLY A 246 6.73 0.15 -10.42
C GLY A 246 7.26 -1.20 -9.99
N ALA A 247 6.46 -2.23 -10.27
CA ALA A 247 6.81 -3.61 -9.98
C ALA A 247 7.80 -4.18 -11.02
N PRO A 248 8.69 -5.11 -10.62
CA PRO A 248 8.85 -5.68 -9.27
C PRO A 248 9.77 -4.85 -8.34
N LYS A 249 10.26 -3.69 -8.80
CA LYS A 249 11.34 -2.94 -8.13
C LYS A 249 10.92 -2.45 -6.76
N GLN A 250 9.72 -1.86 -6.65
CA GLN A 250 9.22 -1.31 -5.39
C GLN A 250 9.05 -2.40 -4.32
N GLU A 251 8.56 -3.59 -4.68
CA GLU A 251 8.35 -4.67 -3.73
C GLU A 251 9.68 -5.21 -3.20
N LYS A 252 10.64 -5.43 -4.10
CA LYS A 252 12.01 -5.87 -3.74
C LYS A 252 12.71 -4.83 -2.88
N TRP A 253 12.60 -3.54 -3.23
CA TRP A 253 13.22 -2.44 -2.48
C TRP A 253 12.63 -2.31 -1.08
N ILE A 254 11.28 -2.33 -0.95
CA ILE A 254 10.61 -2.25 0.35
C ILE A 254 11.11 -3.38 1.27
N VAL A 255 11.09 -4.62 0.79
CA VAL A 255 11.49 -5.77 1.62
C VAL A 255 12.97 -5.73 1.99
N LYS A 256 13.84 -5.23 1.10
CA LYS A 256 15.28 -5.11 1.36
C LYS A 256 15.60 -4.09 2.47
N TYR A 257 14.88 -2.97 2.53
CA TYR A 257 15.25 -1.84 3.40
C TYR A 257 14.27 -1.56 4.55
N ARG A 258 13.10 -2.21 4.61
CA ARG A 258 12.10 -1.94 5.66
C ARG A 258 12.63 -2.09 7.08
N ASP A 259 13.53 -3.06 7.33
CA ASP A 259 14.06 -3.32 8.67
C ASP A 259 14.99 -2.19 9.13
N GLN A 260 15.47 -1.36 8.19
CA GLN A 260 16.23 -0.15 8.47
C GLN A 260 15.31 1.05 8.73
N LEU A 261 14.01 0.93 8.59
CA LEU A 261 13.04 2.03 8.69
C LEU A 261 12.06 1.79 9.86
N PRO A 262 12.53 1.74 11.12
CA PRO A 262 11.70 1.38 12.27
C PRO A 262 10.61 2.41 12.59
N SER A 263 10.73 3.64 12.08
CA SER A 263 9.70 4.67 12.23
C SER A 263 8.53 4.50 11.27
N ILE A 264 8.65 3.64 10.25
CA ILE A 264 7.62 3.41 9.25
C ILE A 264 6.76 2.21 9.69
N ASP A 265 5.50 2.49 10.01
CA ASP A 265 4.53 1.46 10.34
C ASP A 265 3.97 0.82 9.07
N ILE A 266 3.72 1.62 8.02
CA ILE A 266 3.03 1.15 6.81
C ILE A 266 3.88 1.40 5.55
N PHE A 267 4.09 0.34 4.78
CA PHE A 267 4.76 0.40 3.48
C PHE A 267 3.76 0.08 2.37
N MET A 268 3.68 0.92 1.33
CA MET A 268 2.76 0.70 0.20
C MET A 268 3.50 0.76 -1.13
N GLY A 269 3.49 -0.35 -1.88
CA GLY A 269 3.96 -0.38 -3.26
C GLY A 269 2.84 -0.02 -4.23
N LEU A 270 2.77 1.24 -4.69
CA LEU A 270 1.61 1.77 -5.45
C LEU A 270 1.93 2.19 -6.90
N GLY A 271 3.07 1.82 -7.46
CA GLY A 271 3.37 2.02 -8.89
C GLY A 271 3.14 3.45 -9.39
N ALA A 272 2.38 3.62 -10.46
CA ALA A 272 2.15 4.91 -11.13
C ALA A 272 1.21 5.87 -10.35
N THR A 273 0.88 5.57 -9.09
CA THR A 273 -0.06 6.39 -8.30
C THR A 273 0.41 7.84 -8.13
N LEU A 274 1.71 8.05 -7.99
CA LEU A 274 2.29 9.40 -7.89
C LEU A 274 2.02 10.24 -9.15
N ASP A 275 2.09 9.65 -10.35
CA ASP A 275 1.77 10.37 -11.59
C ASP A 275 0.29 10.80 -11.65
N PHE A 276 -0.61 9.97 -11.12
CA PHE A 276 -2.04 10.27 -11.07
C PHE A 276 -2.37 11.36 -10.05
N GLU A 277 -1.75 11.32 -8.87
CA GLU A 277 -1.95 12.35 -7.83
C GLU A 277 -1.29 13.68 -8.22
N ALA A 278 -0.17 13.65 -8.94
CA ALA A 278 0.44 14.84 -9.53
C ALA A 278 -0.38 15.44 -10.69
N GLY A 279 -1.35 14.69 -11.24
CA GLY A 279 -2.12 15.08 -12.42
C GLY A 279 -1.31 15.05 -13.73
N CYS A 280 -0.16 14.38 -13.74
CA CYS A 280 0.69 14.24 -14.93
C CYS A 280 0.14 13.18 -15.90
N LYS A 281 -0.64 12.22 -15.39
CA LYS A 281 -1.34 11.23 -16.22
C LYS A 281 -2.85 11.33 -16.01
N PRO A 282 -3.66 11.35 -17.08
CA PRO A 282 -5.11 11.25 -16.93
C PRO A 282 -5.45 9.85 -16.39
N ARG A 283 -6.39 9.81 -15.44
CA ARG A 283 -6.99 8.53 -15.01
C ARG A 283 -7.86 7.98 -16.14
N SER A 284 -7.96 6.66 -16.23
CA SER A 284 -8.89 6.02 -17.17
C SER A 284 -10.32 6.49 -16.88
N PRO A 285 -11.16 6.74 -17.91
CA PRO A 285 -12.58 7.00 -17.72
C PRO A 285 -13.22 5.95 -16.81
N LYS A 286 -14.07 6.38 -15.88
CA LYS A 286 -14.69 5.50 -14.88
C LYS A 286 -15.45 4.34 -15.50
N LEU A 287 -16.20 4.59 -16.57
CA LEU A 287 -16.94 3.56 -17.30
C LEU A 287 -16.01 2.44 -17.77
N LEU A 288 -14.86 2.80 -18.36
CA LEU A 288 -13.87 1.81 -18.81
C LEU A 288 -13.24 1.06 -17.63
N SER A 289 -12.95 1.74 -16.51
CA SER A 289 -12.41 1.09 -15.31
C SER A 289 -13.41 0.12 -14.67
N THR A 290 -14.70 0.48 -14.62
CA THR A 290 -15.79 -0.37 -14.08
C THR A 290 -16.07 -1.57 -14.98
N LEU A 291 -15.99 -1.41 -16.30
CA LEU A 291 -16.10 -2.51 -17.27
C LEU A 291 -14.84 -3.39 -17.35
N GLY A 292 -13.77 -3.00 -16.65
CA GLY A 292 -12.48 -3.71 -16.71
C GLY A 292 -11.72 -3.53 -18.02
N LEU A 293 -12.04 -2.50 -18.81
CA LEU A 293 -11.39 -2.12 -20.06
C LEU A 293 -10.27 -1.08 -19.87
N GLU A 294 -9.88 -0.80 -18.63
CA GLU A 294 -8.79 0.13 -18.32
C GLU A 294 -7.45 -0.29 -18.95
N TRP A 295 -7.17 -1.60 -19.01
CA TRP A 295 -5.97 -2.11 -19.67
C TRP A 295 -5.98 -1.79 -21.17
N LEU A 296 -7.15 -1.89 -21.82
CA LEU A 296 -7.32 -1.61 -23.24
C LEU A 296 -7.15 -0.11 -23.53
N HIS A 297 -7.78 0.75 -22.71
CA HIS A 297 -7.56 2.19 -22.79
C HIS A 297 -6.08 2.55 -22.69
N ARG A 298 -5.38 1.99 -21.69
CA ARG A 298 -3.93 2.22 -21.51
C ARG A 298 -3.11 1.69 -22.68
N LEU A 299 -3.46 0.51 -23.23
CA LEU A 299 -2.80 -0.04 -24.42
C LEU A 299 -2.93 0.91 -25.61
N LEU A 300 -4.11 1.49 -25.82
CA LEU A 300 -4.33 2.47 -26.90
C LEU A 300 -3.60 3.79 -26.64
N SER A 301 -3.45 4.22 -25.39
CA SER A 301 -2.70 5.44 -25.04
C SER A 301 -1.17 5.25 -25.12
N GLU A 302 -0.66 4.08 -24.76
CA GLU A 302 0.78 3.78 -24.71
C GLU A 302 1.14 2.46 -25.41
N PRO A 303 0.81 2.30 -26.71
CA PRO A 303 0.89 1.00 -27.38
C PRO A 303 2.30 0.44 -27.40
N ARG A 304 3.31 1.27 -27.70
CA ARG A 304 4.73 0.88 -27.74
C ARG A 304 5.23 0.30 -26.42
N ARG A 305 4.71 0.78 -25.29
CA ARG A 305 5.13 0.35 -23.95
C ARG A 305 4.37 -0.89 -23.48
N LEU A 306 3.07 -0.96 -23.75
CA LEU A 306 2.18 -1.93 -23.09
C LEU A 306 1.81 -3.14 -23.94
N TRP A 307 2.05 -3.14 -25.26
CA TRP A 307 1.66 -4.27 -26.11
C TRP A 307 2.32 -5.58 -25.71
N LYS A 308 3.64 -5.58 -25.42
CA LYS A 308 4.36 -6.78 -24.98
C LYS A 308 3.83 -7.29 -23.64
N ARG A 309 3.53 -6.37 -22.72
CA ARG A 309 2.97 -6.69 -21.41
C ARG A 309 1.63 -7.41 -21.57
N TYR A 310 0.67 -6.80 -22.26
CA TYR A 310 -0.66 -7.39 -22.33
C TYR A 310 -0.74 -8.60 -23.26
N LEU A 311 -0.15 -8.54 -24.45
CA LEU A 311 -0.33 -9.57 -25.46
C LEU A 311 0.62 -10.75 -25.33
N LEU A 312 1.82 -10.55 -24.79
CA LEU A 312 2.80 -11.65 -24.65
C LEU A 312 2.85 -12.16 -23.22
N ARG A 313 2.95 -11.26 -22.23
CA ARG A 313 3.14 -11.65 -20.82
C ARG A 313 1.84 -11.98 -20.11
N ASP A 314 0.77 -11.22 -20.35
CA ASP A 314 -0.50 -11.39 -19.63
C ASP A 314 -1.45 -12.37 -20.34
N MET A 315 -1.38 -12.58 -21.66
CA MET A 315 -2.25 -13.52 -22.37
C MET A 315 -2.27 -14.96 -21.82
N PRO A 316 -1.12 -15.55 -21.40
CA PRO A 316 -1.13 -16.87 -20.76
C PRO A 316 -1.99 -16.96 -19.49
N PHE A 317 -2.31 -15.84 -18.83
CA PHE A 317 -3.18 -15.78 -17.67
C PHE A 317 -4.53 -16.46 -17.93
N LEU A 318 -5.19 -16.17 -19.06
CA LEU A 318 -6.52 -16.69 -19.35
C LEU A 318 -6.52 -18.22 -19.47
N TRP A 319 -5.50 -18.78 -20.13
CA TRP A 319 -5.35 -20.22 -20.26
C TRP A 319 -5.01 -20.91 -18.92
N LEU A 320 -4.17 -20.28 -18.10
CA LEU A 320 -3.86 -20.76 -16.76
C LEU A 320 -5.09 -20.73 -15.86
N LEU A 321 -5.90 -19.68 -15.94
CA LEU A 321 -7.15 -19.54 -15.19
C LEU A 321 -8.17 -20.63 -15.58
N LEU A 322 -8.27 -20.95 -16.88
CA LEU A 322 -9.11 -22.07 -17.35
C LEU A 322 -8.64 -23.41 -16.79
N LYS A 323 -7.32 -23.64 -16.74
CA LYS A 323 -6.75 -24.86 -16.15
C LYS A 323 -7.00 -24.98 -14.64
N GLU A 324 -6.93 -23.87 -13.92
CA GLU A 324 -7.22 -23.81 -12.49
C GLU A 324 -8.70 -24.13 -12.20
N ARG A 325 -9.61 -23.61 -13.04
CA ARG A 325 -11.06 -23.88 -12.91
C ARG A 325 -11.45 -25.33 -13.21
N PHE A 326 -10.73 -25.95 -14.15
CA PHE A 326 -10.99 -27.31 -14.62
C PHE A 326 -9.73 -28.18 -14.48
N PRO A 327 -9.34 -28.53 -13.24
CA PRO A 327 -8.19 -29.39 -13.03
C PRO A 327 -8.43 -30.73 -13.73
N LYS A 328 -7.44 -31.21 -14.49
CA LYS A 328 -7.50 -32.55 -15.09
C LYS A 328 -7.72 -33.53 -13.94
N ARG A 329 -8.89 -34.20 -13.90
CA ARG A 329 -9.13 -35.31 -12.98
C ARG A 329 -7.96 -36.27 -13.13
N ARG A 330 -7.13 -36.44 -12.09
CA ARG A 330 -6.20 -37.56 -12.04
C ARG A 330 -7.08 -38.80 -12.11
N LEU A 331 -7.06 -39.48 -13.25
CA LEU A 331 -7.56 -40.85 -13.34
C LEU A 331 -6.70 -41.65 -12.38
N SER A 332 -7.22 -41.88 -11.17
CA SER A 332 -6.68 -42.90 -10.27
C SER A 332 -6.88 -44.21 -11.00
N ILE A 333 -5.83 -44.69 -11.67
CA ILE A 333 -5.75 -46.09 -12.08
C ILE A 333 -5.55 -46.83 -10.77
N SER A 334 -6.66 -47.25 -10.16
CA SER A 334 -6.64 -48.26 -9.10
C SER A 334 -6.07 -49.52 -9.73
N GLY A 335 -4.80 -49.81 -9.43
CA GLY A 335 -4.19 -51.10 -9.75
C GLY A 335 -5.01 -52.20 -9.12
N LYS A 336 -5.37 -53.20 -9.94
CA LYS A 336 -6.01 -54.45 -9.54
C LYS A 336 -5.05 -55.34 -8.77
#